data_AF-A0A6G1MAG5-F1
#
_entry.id   AF-A0A6G1MAG5-F1
#
_cell.length_a   1.000
_cell.length_b   1.000
_cell.length_c   1.000
_cell.angle_alpha   90.00
_cell.angle_beta   90.00
_cell.angle_gamma   90.00
#
_symmetry.space_group_name_H-M   'P 1'
#
loop_
_entity.id
_entity.type
_entity.pdbx_description
1 polymer ?
#
loop_
_entity_poly.entity_id
_entity_poly.type
_entity_poly.pdbx_seq_one_letter_code
_entity_poly.pdbx_strand_id
1 'polypeptide(L)'
;MLNRLPSQKRSSFNIYYFSTSASSILSGGESLGYDKDHVTTATNRLQTSTSGSTNINAALTTVFNKRDTSRPRCSVIVITDGLDWGVTDAMHTVQNNATSAAAKSQLLRVFVVGLGDDVSRGMCEALARAGSGATTYVSESQLADRDHLDQKAKILITSINRAPIRVHSIDWGMEPAQNASEPNASGNNLSTRSKLDERKVGPASKGDNLPEPMAIQQTPQPGTLFWAIRSSWYAIARGNLGNRKKSIIRYEIPGSTIFRGRIEVNWNIRRGKPIHCIAARALIQALEDKAASITNTMDKYENECEIVRLGKVYNLASTQTSFIATSDGVGTQTYIGSNASPGQRSLLAAVPSSNGPDTGPDTAQVYQSDYSFASASSGTDMSNFMAFAPMSFISLANIHAGSEDDFTMISAPDTSPESEEISTIIAAQSSNGVFDPSTVEKVAFPRTGIPAIPAFISILEDRDQVKKQIWVAICVIAFFQQKHASQEDEWLAAKSKAENFVKTTLCCIFGLDSQKSENIYINSLNDAEGHFLW
;
A
#
# COMPACT_ATOMS: atom_id res chain seq x y z
N MET A 1 19.11 16.09 -1.64
CA MET A 1 18.49 16.28 -2.98
C MET A 1 18.98 17.54 -3.69
N LEU A 2 18.86 18.74 -3.10
CA LEU A 2 19.21 20.02 -3.78
C LEU A 2 20.63 20.06 -4.36
N ASN A 3 21.64 19.61 -3.61
CA ASN A 3 23.05 19.57 -4.04
C ASN A 3 23.32 18.70 -5.28
N ARG A 4 22.31 17.97 -5.79
CA ARG A 4 22.42 17.08 -6.95
C ARG A 4 21.64 17.59 -8.18
N LEU A 5 21.00 18.76 -8.09
CA LEU A 5 20.31 19.35 -9.25
C LEU A 5 21.34 19.75 -10.33
N PRO A 6 20.98 19.67 -11.62
CA PRO A 6 21.91 20.00 -12.70
C PRO A 6 22.35 21.46 -12.64
N SER A 7 23.67 21.69 -12.63
CA SER A 7 24.29 23.01 -12.62
C SER A 7 24.30 23.71 -13.98
N GLN A 8 23.97 23.00 -15.08
CA GLN A 8 24.04 23.56 -16.43
C GLN A 8 22.69 24.17 -16.88
N LYS A 9 22.74 25.46 -17.24
CA LYS A 9 21.73 26.29 -17.93
C LYS A 9 20.30 26.26 -17.35
N ARG A 10 20.04 27.22 -16.46
CA ARG A 10 18.71 27.71 -16.02
C ARG A 10 17.81 26.69 -15.31
N SER A 11 18.35 25.69 -14.61
CA SER A 11 17.55 24.96 -13.62
C SER A 11 17.01 25.94 -12.58
N SER A 12 15.75 25.80 -12.20
CA SER A 12 15.17 26.52 -11.08
C SER A 12 14.46 25.53 -10.16
N PHE A 13 14.33 25.90 -8.89
CA PHE A 13 13.67 25.07 -7.90
C PHE A 13 12.81 25.94 -6.97
N ASN A 14 11.79 25.30 -6.41
CA ASN A 14 11.02 25.82 -5.30
C ASN A 14 10.68 24.66 -4.36
N ILE A 15 10.50 24.95 -3.09
CA ILE A 15 10.17 23.95 -2.07
C ILE A 15 8.94 24.46 -1.33
N TYR A 16 7.94 23.58 -1.26
CA TYR A 16 6.72 23.82 -0.53
C TYR A 16 6.67 22.83 0.63
N TYR A 17 6.35 23.33 1.81
CA TYR A 17 5.85 22.48 2.89
C TYR A 17 4.33 22.52 2.83
N PHE A 18 3.69 21.45 3.29
CA PHE A 18 2.24 21.38 3.29
C PHE A 18 1.70 20.67 4.54
N SER A 19 0.55 21.13 4.98
CA SER A 19 -0.35 20.47 5.93
C SER A 19 -1.78 20.65 5.38
N THR A 20 -2.63 21.41 6.07
CA THR A 20 -3.97 21.78 5.59
C THR A 20 -3.91 22.74 4.40
N SER A 21 -2.79 23.46 4.26
CA SER A 21 -2.46 24.34 3.14
C SER A 21 -1.00 24.12 2.72
N ALA A 22 -0.58 24.71 1.60
CA ALA A 22 0.81 24.64 1.14
C ALA A 22 1.42 26.02 0.98
N SER A 23 2.65 26.16 1.45
CA SER A 23 3.39 27.42 1.48
C SER A 23 4.82 27.19 1.02
N SER A 24 5.34 28.11 0.22
CA SER A 24 6.74 28.08 -0.21
C SER A 24 7.65 28.51 0.93
N ILE A 25 8.79 27.85 1.09
CA ILE A 25 9.84 28.29 2.03
C ILE A 25 10.69 29.44 1.45
N LEU A 26 10.58 29.70 0.15
CA LEU A 26 11.33 30.74 -0.55
C LEU A 26 10.55 32.07 -0.50
N SER A 27 11.27 33.16 -0.22
CA SER A 27 10.67 34.50 -0.15
C SER A 27 10.06 34.87 -1.50
N GLY A 28 8.81 35.34 -1.49
CA GLY A 28 8.08 35.70 -2.70
C GLY A 28 7.36 34.53 -3.39
N GLY A 29 7.61 33.28 -2.97
CA GLY A 29 6.89 32.10 -3.49
C GLY A 29 7.23 31.73 -4.93
N GLU A 30 8.24 32.36 -5.53
CA GLU A 30 8.70 32.12 -6.89
C GLU A 30 9.87 31.14 -6.93
N SER A 31 10.03 30.46 -8.08
CA SER A 31 11.15 29.52 -8.26
C SER A 31 12.47 30.26 -8.41
N LEU A 32 13.47 29.89 -7.60
CA LEU A 32 14.81 30.47 -7.68
C LEU A 32 15.68 29.70 -8.67
N GLY A 33 16.54 30.41 -9.40
CA GLY A 33 17.58 29.77 -10.21
C GLY A 33 18.50 28.93 -9.32
N TYR A 34 18.90 27.75 -9.79
CA TYR A 34 19.82 26.89 -9.07
C TYR A 34 21.19 27.58 -8.94
N ASP A 35 21.55 27.90 -7.71
CA ASP A 35 22.84 28.46 -7.33
C ASP A 35 23.19 28.01 -5.90
N LYS A 36 24.47 27.98 -5.56
CA LYS A 36 24.95 27.54 -4.24
C LYS A 36 24.38 28.39 -3.11
N ASP A 37 24.22 29.69 -3.31
CA ASP A 37 23.71 30.61 -2.28
C ASP A 37 22.20 30.43 -2.09
N HIS A 38 21.45 30.21 -3.17
CA HIS A 38 20.03 29.88 -3.09
C HIS A 38 19.77 28.52 -2.43
N VAL A 39 20.61 27.52 -2.69
CA VAL A 39 20.51 26.20 -2.03
C VAL A 39 20.78 26.32 -0.54
N THR A 40 21.81 27.09 -0.15
CA THR A 40 22.13 27.35 1.26
C THR A 40 20.98 28.07 1.95
N THR A 41 20.43 29.11 1.30
CA THR A 41 19.26 29.86 1.80
C THR A 41 18.04 28.96 1.99
N ALA A 42 17.75 28.10 1.02
CA ALA A 42 16.63 27.16 1.11
C ALA A 42 16.82 26.13 2.23
N THR A 43 18.04 25.61 2.38
CA THR A 43 18.36 24.62 3.42
C THR A 43 18.20 25.20 4.82
N ASN A 44 18.63 26.46 5.03
CA ASN A 44 18.50 27.15 6.31
C ASN A 44 17.03 27.49 6.67
N ARG A 45 16.11 27.44 5.70
CA ARG A 45 14.69 27.77 5.88
C ARG A 45 13.78 26.55 5.96
N LEU A 46 14.32 25.34 5.85
CA LEU A 46 13.55 24.12 6.04
C LEU A 46 12.98 24.11 7.47
N GLN A 47 11.67 24.28 7.58
CA GLN A 47 10.95 24.15 8.84
C GLN A 47 10.87 22.67 9.22
N THR A 48 11.21 22.35 10.47
CA THR A 48 11.23 20.97 11.00
C THR A 48 9.98 20.59 11.77
N SER A 49 9.00 21.50 11.86
CA SER A 49 7.76 21.27 12.60
C SER A 49 6.58 21.85 11.84
N THR A 50 5.57 21.02 11.59
CA THR A 50 4.30 21.41 10.99
C THR A 50 3.15 20.89 11.85
N SER A 51 2.16 21.74 12.10
CA SER A 51 0.90 21.36 12.74
C SER A 51 -0.23 21.43 11.71
N GLY A 52 -1.16 20.48 11.75
CA GLY A 52 -2.32 20.42 10.86
C GLY A 52 -2.55 19.03 10.27
N SER A 53 -3.65 18.87 9.54
CA SER A 53 -3.93 17.64 8.78
C SER A 53 -3.15 17.60 7.46
N THR A 54 -3.17 16.47 6.77
CA THR A 54 -2.54 16.31 5.44
C THR A 54 -3.56 16.63 4.34
N ASN A 55 -3.29 17.64 3.49
CA ASN A 55 -4.09 17.95 2.30
C ASN A 55 -3.20 18.06 1.04
N ILE A 56 -2.98 16.92 0.40
CA ILE A 56 -2.11 16.75 -0.77
C ILE A 56 -2.70 17.41 -2.02
N ASN A 57 -4.04 17.43 -2.15
CA ASN A 57 -4.70 18.06 -3.29
C ASN A 57 -4.52 19.58 -3.28
N ALA A 58 -4.72 20.21 -2.13
CA ALA A 58 -4.47 21.64 -1.97
C ALA A 58 -3.00 21.98 -2.24
N ALA A 59 -2.07 21.13 -1.78
CA ALA A 59 -0.65 21.31 -2.02
C ALA A 59 -0.29 21.26 -3.51
N LEU A 60 -0.73 20.22 -4.20
CA LEU A 60 -0.47 20.04 -5.63
C LEU A 60 -1.12 21.14 -6.46
N THR A 61 -2.34 21.57 -6.10
CA THR A 61 -3.01 22.70 -6.76
C THR A 61 -2.19 23.97 -6.66
N THR A 62 -1.72 24.32 -5.45
CA THR A 62 -0.86 25.49 -5.22
C THR A 62 0.45 25.39 -6.01
N VAL A 63 1.13 24.25 -5.95
CA VAL A 63 2.41 24.01 -6.65
C VAL A 63 2.24 24.14 -8.16
N PHE A 64 1.18 23.56 -8.74
CA PHE A 64 0.95 23.65 -10.18
C PHE A 64 0.55 25.05 -10.63
N ASN A 65 -0.22 25.80 -9.83
CA ASN A 65 -0.56 27.19 -10.13
C ASN A 65 0.65 28.13 -10.07
N LYS A 66 1.63 27.83 -9.22
CA LYS A 66 2.87 28.59 -9.07
C LYS A 66 4.02 28.10 -9.96
N ARG A 67 3.80 27.05 -10.75
CA ARG A 67 4.81 26.51 -11.66
C ARG A 67 5.15 27.53 -12.77
N ASP A 68 6.44 27.70 -13.05
CA ASP A 68 6.92 28.42 -14.23
C ASP A 68 6.58 27.63 -15.51
N THR A 69 5.50 28.02 -16.18
CA THR A 69 5.05 27.42 -17.44
C THR A 69 5.83 27.87 -18.66
N SER A 70 6.83 28.76 -18.53
CA SER A 70 7.77 29.04 -19.62
C SER A 70 8.78 27.90 -19.83
N ARG A 71 8.95 27.03 -18.82
CA ARG A 71 9.90 25.92 -18.86
C ARG A 71 9.33 24.72 -19.62
N PRO A 72 10.07 24.14 -20.58
CA PRO A 72 9.61 22.98 -21.33
C PRO A 72 9.56 21.70 -20.48
N ARG A 73 10.24 21.68 -19.32
CA ARG A 73 10.33 20.51 -18.43
C ARG A 73 10.19 20.93 -16.98
N CYS A 74 9.30 20.27 -16.25
CA CYS A 74 9.13 20.41 -14.81
C CYS A 74 8.94 19.03 -14.20
N SER A 75 9.59 18.79 -13.05
CA SER A 75 9.39 17.60 -12.23
C SER A 75 9.01 18.04 -10.82
N VAL A 76 7.91 17.51 -10.32
CA VAL A 76 7.45 17.70 -8.94
C VAL A 76 7.80 16.44 -8.16
N ILE A 77 8.43 16.61 -7.01
CA ILE A 77 8.72 15.51 -6.08
C ILE A 77 7.85 15.73 -4.85
N VAL A 78 6.94 14.80 -4.59
CA VAL A 78 6.12 14.77 -3.39
C VAL A 78 6.82 13.86 -2.38
N ILE A 79 6.98 14.32 -1.14
CA ILE A 79 7.53 13.51 -0.04
C ILE A 79 6.45 13.46 1.03
N THR A 80 6.09 12.25 1.48
CA THR A 80 5.02 12.05 2.46
C THR A 80 5.26 10.78 3.27
N ASP A 81 4.85 10.81 4.53
CA ASP A 81 4.86 9.71 5.50
C ASP A 81 3.45 9.17 5.81
N GLY A 82 2.39 9.85 5.34
CA GLY A 82 1.02 9.61 5.77
C GLY A 82 0.02 9.26 4.67
N LEU A 83 -1.25 9.26 5.06
CA LEU A 83 -2.40 9.06 4.19
C LEU A 83 -3.20 10.35 4.07
N ASP A 84 -3.76 10.60 2.89
CA ASP A 84 -4.78 11.63 2.65
C ASP A 84 -6.06 10.95 2.16
N TRP A 85 -7.21 11.51 2.51
CA TRP A 85 -8.53 11.10 2.08
C TRP A 85 -8.88 11.68 0.69
N GLY A 86 -8.23 12.78 0.28
CA GLY A 86 -8.44 13.48 -0.99
C GLY A 86 -7.66 12.94 -2.20
N VAL A 87 -7.29 11.64 -2.21
CA VAL A 87 -6.42 11.05 -3.24
C VAL A 87 -6.98 11.20 -4.65
N THR A 88 -8.29 10.95 -4.83
CA THR A 88 -8.95 11.02 -6.13
C THR A 88 -8.85 12.43 -6.74
N ASP A 89 -9.16 13.45 -5.94
CA ASP A 89 -9.07 14.85 -6.39
C ASP A 89 -7.63 15.23 -6.73
N ALA A 90 -6.67 14.80 -5.90
CA ALA A 90 -5.25 15.02 -6.15
C ALA A 90 -4.79 14.34 -7.46
N MET A 91 -5.24 13.11 -7.73
CA MET A 91 -4.96 12.41 -8.99
C MET A 91 -5.51 13.19 -10.19
N HIS A 92 -6.75 13.68 -10.11
CA HIS A 92 -7.33 14.52 -11.17
C HIS A 92 -6.56 15.81 -11.38
N THR A 93 -6.17 16.49 -10.30
CA THR A 93 -5.36 17.71 -10.34
C THR A 93 -4.03 17.45 -11.07
N VAL A 94 -3.34 16.35 -10.75
CA VAL A 94 -2.10 15.94 -11.41
C VAL A 94 -2.35 15.62 -12.89
N GLN A 95 -3.31 14.76 -13.18
CA GLN A 95 -3.60 14.31 -14.55
C GLN A 95 -3.98 15.48 -15.46
N ASN A 96 -4.85 16.38 -15.00
CA ASN A 96 -5.27 17.55 -15.78
C ASN A 96 -4.10 18.48 -16.10
N ASN A 97 -3.22 18.71 -15.12
CA ASN A 97 -2.02 19.53 -15.31
C ASN A 97 -1.00 18.85 -16.24
N ALA A 98 -0.83 17.54 -16.14
CA ALA A 98 0.06 16.77 -17.00
C ALA A 98 -0.43 16.76 -18.46
N THR A 99 -1.72 16.50 -18.67
CA THR A 99 -2.36 16.57 -20.00
C THR A 99 -2.26 17.98 -20.60
N SER A 100 -2.52 19.02 -19.79
CA SER A 100 -2.42 20.42 -20.24
C SER A 100 -0.98 20.81 -20.62
N ALA A 101 0.03 20.30 -19.91
CA ALA A 101 1.42 20.49 -20.25
C ALA A 101 1.77 19.75 -21.57
N ALA A 102 1.34 18.50 -21.70
CA ALA A 102 1.55 17.70 -22.91
C ALA A 102 0.94 18.35 -24.16
N ALA A 103 -0.26 18.94 -24.05
CA ALA A 103 -0.90 19.69 -25.13
C ALA A 103 -0.07 20.90 -25.61
N LYS A 104 0.77 21.45 -24.74
CA LYS A 104 1.70 22.55 -25.04
C LYS A 104 3.10 22.05 -25.42
N SER A 105 3.27 20.76 -25.72
CA SER A 105 4.58 20.12 -25.92
C SER A 105 5.54 20.29 -24.74
N GLN A 106 5.00 20.45 -23.54
CA GLN A 106 5.74 20.54 -22.28
C GLN A 106 5.67 19.21 -21.53
N LEU A 107 6.65 19.00 -20.68
CA LEU A 107 6.78 17.79 -19.89
C LEU A 107 6.62 18.12 -18.41
N LEU A 108 5.51 17.68 -17.83
CA LEU A 108 5.28 17.69 -16.39
C LEU A 108 5.34 16.26 -15.87
N ARG A 109 6.18 16.01 -14.86
CA ARG A 109 6.27 14.72 -14.18
C ARG A 109 6.05 14.85 -12.69
N VAL A 110 5.41 13.85 -12.08
CA VAL A 110 5.24 13.77 -10.61
C VAL A 110 5.89 12.50 -10.09
N PHE A 111 6.86 12.66 -9.20
CA PHE A 111 7.51 11.58 -8.46
C PHE A 111 7.05 11.63 -7.01
N VAL A 112 6.92 10.47 -6.37
CA VAL A 112 6.49 10.39 -4.98
C VAL A 112 7.48 9.57 -4.15
N VAL A 113 7.88 10.10 -3.01
CA VAL A 113 8.71 9.42 -2.01
C VAL A 113 7.83 9.14 -0.79
N GLY A 114 7.53 7.87 -0.55
CA GLY A 114 6.86 7.42 0.66
C GLY A 114 7.87 7.12 1.76
N LEU A 115 7.65 7.68 2.94
CA LEU A 115 8.49 7.49 4.13
C LEU A 115 7.74 6.67 5.17
N GLY A 116 8.44 5.77 5.85
CA GLY A 116 7.84 4.91 6.86
C GLY A 116 6.99 3.79 6.26
N ASP A 117 6.50 2.91 7.13
CA ASP A 117 5.72 1.75 6.71
C ASP A 117 4.21 2.02 6.69
N ASP A 118 3.75 3.10 7.33
CA ASP A 118 2.35 3.52 7.39
C ASP A 118 1.89 4.37 6.18
N VAL A 119 2.82 4.78 5.31
CA VAL A 119 2.49 5.57 4.13
C VAL A 119 1.61 4.80 3.16
N SER A 120 0.57 5.48 2.64
CA SER A 120 -0.32 4.87 1.65
C SER A 120 0.40 4.65 0.32
N ARG A 121 0.88 3.42 0.09
CA ARG A 121 1.53 3.04 -1.16
C ARG A 121 0.60 3.23 -2.36
N GLY A 122 -0.68 2.88 -2.22
CA GLY A 122 -1.70 3.05 -3.26
C GLY A 122 -1.86 4.52 -3.67
N MET A 123 -1.93 5.45 -2.70
CA MET A 123 -1.96 6.89 -2.96
C MET A 123 -0.70 7.35 -3.70
N CYS A 124 0.48 6.97 -3.20
CA CYS A 124 1.75 7.37 -3.79
C CYS A 124 1.87 6.90 -5.24
N GLU A 125 1.53 5.64 -5.51
CA GLU A 125 1.56 5.07 -6.87
C GLU A 125 0.55 5.74 -7.78
N ALA A 126 -0.67 6.02 -7.30
CA ALA A 126 -1.70 6.64 -8.10
C ALA A 126 -1.32 8.07 -8.53
N LEU A 127 -0.73 8.87 -7.62
CA LEU A 127 -0.20 10.21 -7.94
C LEU A 127 0.95 10.16 -8.94
N ALA A 128 1.90 9.25 -8.74
CA ALA A 128 3.01 9.07 -9.67
C ALA A 128 2.54 8.62 -11.06
N ARG A 129 1.57 7.70 -11.14
CA ARG A 129 0.95 7.26 -12.39
C ARG A 129 0.25 8.41 -13.11
N ALA A 130 -0.59 9.18 -12.42
CA ALA A 130 -1.30 10.34 -12.97
C ALA A 130 -0.33 11.38 -13.55
N GLY A 131 0.85 11.53 -12.94
CA GLY A 131 1.89 12.46 -13.37
C GLY A 131 2.94 11.86 -14.30
N SER A 132 2.76 10.65 -14.85
CA SER A 132 3.78 9.98 -15.68
C SER A 132 5.19 9.96 -15.05
N GLY A 133 5.27 9.77 -13.73
CA GLY A 133 6.52 9.63 -12.97
C GLY A 133 6.62 8.28 -12.27
N ALA A 134 7.29 8.25 -11.12
CA ALA A 134 7.56 7.01 -10.39
C ALA A 134 7.58 7.21 -8.87
N THR A 135 7.43 6.11 -8.14
CA THR A 135 7.49 6.07 -6.67
C THR A 135 8.82 5.54 -6.16
N THR A 136 9.17 5.92 -4.94
CA THR A 136 10.27 5.32 -4.16
C THR A 136 9.84 5.27 -2.70
N TYR A 137 10.20 4.20 -2.00
CA TYR A 137 9.89 4.03 -0.59
C TYR A 137 11.16 3.91 0.24
N VAL A 138 11.06 4.40 1.47
CA VAL A 138 12.04 4.26 2.56
C VAL A 138 11.26 3.75 3.76
N SER A 139 11.58 2.54 4.25
CA SER A 139 10.90 1.96 5.43
C SER A 139 11.29 2.69 6.71
N GLU A 140 10.55 2.45 7.80
CA GLU A 140 10.81 3.11 9.08
C GLU A 140 12.24 2.86 9.58
N SER A 141 12.68 1.59 9.50
CA SER A 141 14.04 1.18 9.82
C SER A 141 15.14 1.85 9.00
N GLN A 142 14.81 2.36 7.81
CA GLN A 142 15.75 3.02 6.90
C GLN A 142 15.81 4.54 7.07
N LEU A 143 14.86 5.15 7.81
CA LEU A 143 14.84 6.59 8.04
C LEU A 143 16.02 7.06 8.90
N ALA A 144 16.50 6.21 9.80
CA ALA A 144 17.68 6.48 10.63
C ALA A 144 19.00 6.39 9.85
N ASP A 145 19.03 5.69 8.72
CA ASP A 145 20.22 5.48 7.89
C ASP A 145 20.40 6.64 6.88
N ARG A 146 21.29 7.57 7.22
CA ARG A 146 21.60 8.73 6.37
C ARG A 146 22.22 8.35 5.02
N ASP A 147 23.02 7.29 4.97
CA ASP A 147 23.66 6.85 3.73
C ASP A 147 22.62 6.25 2.79
N HIS A 148 21.67 5.49 3.34
CA HIS A 148 20.52 4.99 2.59
C HIS A 148 19.68 6.13 2.01
N LEU A 149 19.38 7.16 2.81
CA LEU A 149 18.65 8.34 2.36
C LEU A 149 19.39 9.12 1.26
N ASP A 150 20.72 9.32 1.38
CA ASP A 150 21.50 9.97 0.32
C ASP A 150 21.52 9.12 -0.96
N GLN A 151 21.65 7.80 -0.85
CA GLN A 151 21.60 6.90 -2.01
C GLN A 151 20.24 6.97 -2.72
N LYS A 152 19.14 6.95 -1.98
CA LYS A 152 17.78 7.09 -2.54
C LYS A 152 17.58 8.45 -3.21
N ALA A 153 18.00 9.53 -2.56
CA ALA A 153 17.98 10.87 -3.13
C ALA A 153 18.81 10.96 -4.41
N LYS A 154 20.00 10.35 -4.42
CA LYS A 154 20.88 10.28 -5.60
C LYS A 154 20.22 9.54 -6.75
N ILE A 155 19.63 8.37 -6.49
CA ILE A 155 18.93 7.56 -7.50
C ILE A 155 17.77 8.37 -8.10
N LEU A 156 16.93 8.96 -7.26
CA LEU A 156 15.76 9.72 -7.72
C LEU A 156 16.15 10.96 -8.54
N ILE A 157 17.11 11.77 -8.07
CA ILE A 157 17.51 12.96 -8.83
C ILE A 157 18.21 12.57 -10.14
N THR A 158 18.99 11.48 -10.14
CA THR A 158 19.60 10.96 -11.37
C THR A 158 18.53 10.45 -12.35
N SER A 159 17.49 9.78 -11.85
CA SER A 159 16.41 9.24 -12.70
C SER A 159 15.57 10.35 -13.33
N ILE A 160 15.33 11.44 -12.61
CA ILE A 160 14.63 12.64 -13.10
C ILE A 160 15.43 13.32 -14.22
N ASN A 161 16.75 13.41 -14.06
CA ASN A 161 17.62 14.14 -14.99
C ASN A 161 18.03 13.33 -16.22
N ARG A 162 17.89 12.00 -16.19
CA ARG A 162 18.14 11.15 -17.36
C ARG A 162 16.94 11.13 -18.29
N ALA A 163 17.22 11.03 -19.59
CA ALA A 163 16.17 10.80 -20.57
C ALA A 163 15.50 9.45 -20.25
N PRO A 164 14.17 9.41 -20.07
CA PRO A 164 13.51 8.14 -19.81
C PRO A 164 13.35 7.34 -21.10
N ILE A 165 13.03 6.06 -20.93
CA ILE A 165 12.67 5.18 -22.03
C ILE A 165 11.14 5.15 -22.12
N ARG A 166 10.56 5.46 -23.29
CA ARG A 166 9.12 5.32 -23.52
C ARG A 166 8.83 3.97 -24.16
N VAL A 167 8.09 3.12 -23.47
CA VAL A 167 7.69 1.81 -23.98
C VAL A 167 6.43 1.99 -24.82
N HIS A 168 6.48 1.54 -26.08
CA HIS A 168 5.37 1.64 -27.03
C HIS A 168 4.46 0.42 -26.97
N SER A 169 5.07 -0.76 -27.01
CA SER A 169 4.34 -2.02 -27.01
C SER A 169 5.18 -3.15 -26.43
N ILE A 170 4.48 -4.11 -25.83
CA ILE A 170 5.05 -5.35 -25.32
C ILE A 170 4.39 -6.48 -26.12
N ASP A 171 5.21 -7.16 -26.89
CA ASP A 171 4.84 -8.39 -27.58
C ASP A 171 5.17 -9.56 -26.66
N TRP A 172 4.13 -10.24 -26.18
CA TRP A 172 4.25 -11.38 -25.28
C TRP A 172 4.55 -12.69 -26.02
N GLY A 173 4.88 -12.64 -27.32
CA GLY A 173 5.28 -13.78 -28.15
C GLY A 173 4.24 -14.91 -28.26
N MET A 174 2.99 -14.62 -27.93
CA MET A 174 1.92 -15.61 -27.93
C MET A 174 1.02 -15.49 -29.16
N GLU A 175 0.49 -16.62 -29.61
CA GLU A 175 -0.51 -16.68 -30.66
C GLU A 175 -1.90 -16.64 -30.01
N PRO A 176 -2.65 -15.53 -30.14
CA PRO A 176 -3.97 -15.40 -29.51
C PRO A 176 -4.94 -16.40 -30.13
N ALA A 177 -5.86 -16.94 -29.32
CA ALA A 177 -6.90 -17.83 -29.82
C ALA A 177 -7.75 -17.15 -30.91
N GLN A 178 -7.94 -17.81 -32.07
CA GLN A 178 -8.46 -17.24 -33.33
C GLN A 178 -9.92 -16.73 -33.33
N ASN A 179 -10.63 -16.73 -32.19
CA ASN A 179 -11.99 -16.19 -32.10
C ASN A 179 -12.05 -14.76 -31.55
N ALA A 180 -10.91 -14.13 -31.27
CA ALA A 180 -10.84 -12.73 -30.88
C ALA A 180 -10.59 -11.86 -32.10
N SER A 181 -11.45 -10.87 -32.31
CA SER A 181 -11.30 -9.78 -33.28
C SER A 181 -9.85 -9.29 -33.38
N GLU A 182 -9.41 -8.96 -34.60
CA GLU A 182 -8.03 -8.71 -35.02
C GLU A 182 -7.10 -8.02 -33.98
N PRO A 183 -5.81 -8.40 -33.95
CA PRO A 183 -4.84 -7.85 -33.01
C PRO A 183 -4.42 -6.44 -33.44
N ASN A 184 -5.11 -5.43 -32.94
CA ASN A 184 -4.48 -4.11 -32.86
C ASN A 184 -3.39 -4.17 -31.80
N ALA A 185 -2.14 -4.34 -32.24
CA ALA A 185 -0.91 -4.24 -31.47
C ALA A 185 -0.63 -2.80 -30.97
N SER A 186 -1.67 -2.07 -30.60
CA SER A 186 -1.66 -0.75 -29.98
C SER A 186 -2.22 -0.94 -28.57
N GLY A 187 -1.50 -0.48 -27.55
CA GLY A 187 -1.85 -0.59 -26.12
C GLY A 187 -3.11 0.17 -25.69
N ASN A 188 -4.16 0.17 -26.51
CA ASN A 188 -5.50 0.64 -26.17
C ASN A 188 -6.38 -0.57 -25.83
N ASN A 189 -5.98 -1.35 -24.84
CA ASN A 189 -6.69 -2.57 -24.45
C ASN A 189 -7.93 -2.31 -23.58
N LEU A 190 -8.64 -1.20 -23.81
CA LEU A 190 -9.87 -0.91 -23.08
C LEU A 190 -10.95 -0.22 -23.90
N SER A 191 -10.83 -0.23 -25.22
CA SER A 191 -11.81 0.39 -26.11
C SER A 191 -11.91 -0.39 -27.42
N THR A 192 -12.69 -1.47 -27.40
CA THR A 192 -13.53 -2.02 -28.49
C THR A 192 -13.91 -3.48 -28.17
N ARG A 193 -14.68 -3.67 -27.10
CA ARG A 193 -15.47 -4.90 -26.92
C ARG A 193 -16.82 -4.68 -27.64
N SER A 194 -17.43 -5.74 -28.16
CA SER A 194 -18.84 -5.68 -28.59
C SER A 194 -19.69 -5.15 -27.42
N LYS A 195 -20.48 -4.11 -27.70
CA LYS A 195 -21.30 -3.39 -26.72
C LYS A 195 -22.23 -4.35 -25.98
N LEU A 196 -22.40 -4.15 -24.66
CA LEU A 196 -23.31 -4.98 -23.86
C LEU A 196 -24.75 -4.89 -24.40
N ASP A 197 -25.50 -6.00 -24.34
CA ASP A 197 -26.94 -5.97 -24.60
C ASP A 197 -27.65 -5.20 -23.46
N GLU A 198 -28.19 -4.02 -23.78
CA GLU A 198 -28.86 -3.11 -22.83
C GLU A 198 -30.01 -3.80 -22.07
N ARG A 199 -30.58 -4.88 -22.65
CA ARG A 199 -31.67 -5.66 -22.04
C ARG A 199 -31.21 -6.57 -20.89
N LYS A 200 -29.90 -6.77 -20.71
CA LYS A 200 -29.31 -7.63 -19.67
C LYS A 200 -28.54 -6.85 -18.60
N VAL A 201 -28.74 -5.54 -18.53
CA VAL A 201 -28.13 -4.67 -17.51
C VAL A 201 -28.90 -4.82 -16.18
N GLY A 202 -28.19 -5.06 -15.08
CA GLY A 202 -28.78 -5.12 -13.75
C GLY A 202 -27.79 -5.57 -12.69
N PRO A 203 -28.01 -5.24 -11.40
CA PRO A 203 -27.09 -5.60 -10.31
C PRO A 203 -26.78 -7.10 -10.24
N ALA A 204 -27.77 -7.96 -10.50
CA ALA A 204 -27.63 -9.41 -10.49
C ALA A 204 -26.83 -9.96 -11.67
N SER A 205 -26.83 -9.26 -12.81
CA SER A 205 -26.15 -9.69 -14.04
C SER A 205 -24.69 -9.24 -14.09
N LYS A 206 -24.23 -8.47 -13.10
CA LYS A 206 -22.94 -7.79 -13.10
C LYS A 206 -21.78 -8.80 -13.12
N GLY A 207 -20.95 -8.72 -14.16
CA GLY A 207 -19.79 -9.59 -14.39
C GLY A 207 -20.09 -10.89 -15.15
N ASP A 208 -21.34 -11.35 -15.19
CA ASP A 208 -21.75 -12.59 -15.85
C ASP A 208 -22.35 -12.34 -17.25
N ASN A 209 -22.73 -11.09 -17.54
CA ASN A 209 -23.31 -10.66 -18.81
C ASN A 209 -22.28 -10.09 -19.81
N LEU A 210 -20.98 -10.21 -19.52
CA LEU A 210 -19.93 -9.68 -20.38
C LEU A 210 -19.61 -10.62 -21.55
N PRO A 211 -19.24 -10.08 -22.73
CA PRO A 211 -18.68 -10.87 -23.83
C PRO A 211 -17.42 -11.63 -23.39
N GLU A 212 -16.83 -12.50 -24.21
CA GLU A 212 -15.49 -13.02 -23.86
C GLU A 212 -14.46 -11.87 -23.76
N PRO A 213 -13.51 -11.92 -22.81
CA PRO A 213 -12.47 -10.91 -22.72
C PRO A 213 -11.45 -11.09 -23.85
N MET A 214 -10.69 -10.04 -24.14
CA MET A 214 -9.63 -10.13 -25.16
C MET A 214 -8.62 -11.22 -24.82
N ALA A 215 -8.05 -11.80 -25.87
CA ALA A 215 -7.06 -12.87 -25.77
C ALA A 215 -5.80 -12.43 -24.99
N ILE A 216 -5.47 -11.14 -24.95
CA ILE A 216 -4.38 -10.60 -24.13
C ILE A 216 -4.90 -9.40 -23.35
N GLN A 217 -4.92 -9.52 -22.03
CA GLN A 217 -5.25 -8.44 -21.09
C GLN A 217 -3.98 -8.02 -20.37
N GLN A 218 -3.42 -6.87 -20.75
CA GLN A 218 -2.17 -6.34 -20.18
C GLN A 218 -2.43 -5.18 -19.23
N THR A 219 -1.65 -5.12 -18.15
CA THR A 219 -1.57 -3.99 -17.23
C THR A 219 -0.16 -3.83 -16.64
N PRO A 220 0.28 -2.61 -16.28
CA PRO A 220 -0.28 -1.34 -16.74
C PRO A 220 -0.14 -1.21 -18.27
N GLN A 221 -0.69 -0.15 -18.84
CA GLN A 221 -0.38 0.16 -20.23
C GLN A 221 1.12 0.45 -20.40
N PRO A 222 1.69 0.20 -21.60
CA PRO A 222 3.05 0.63 -21.90
C PRO A 222 3.26 2.10 -21.52
N GLY A 223 4.34 2.38 -20.82
CA GLY A 223 4.55 3.67 -20.16
C GLY A 223 6.00 4.10 -20.16
N THR A 224 6.35 4.95 -19.19
CA THR A 224 7.69 5.54 -19.08
C THR A 224 8.55 4.76 -18.09
N LEU A 225 9.74 4.36 -18.52
CA LEU A 225 10.78 3.73 -17.72
C LEU A 225 11.81 4.77 -17.28
N PHE A 226 12.17 4.72 -15.99
CA PHE A 226 13.16 5.60 -15.39
C PHE A 226 14.42 4.85 -15.01
N TRP A 227 15.56 5.53 -15.06
CA TRP A 227 16.84 4.94 -14.70
C TRP A 227 16.84 4.48 -13.23
N ALA A 228 17.29 3.25 -12.99
CA ALA A 228 17.38 2.62 -11.66
C ALA A 228 16.05 2.54 -10.88
N ILE A 229 14.91 2.70 -11.56
CA ILE A 229 13.58 2.47 -11.01
C ILE A 229 13.00 1.23 -11.69
N ARG A 230 12.56 0.26 -10.89
CA ARG A 230 11.95 -0.97 -11.40
C ARG A 230 10.53 -0.70 -11.90
N SER A 231 10.18 -1.28 -13.03
CA SER A 231 8.80 -1.31 -13.53
C SER A 231 8.40 -2.75 -13.86
N SER A 232 7.13 -3.06 -13.64
CA SER A 232 6.57 -4.39 -13.83
C SER A 232 5.34 -4.30 -14.72
N TRP A 233 5.26 -5.19 -15.70
CA TRP A 233 4.06 -5.41 -16.52
C TRP A 233 3.58 -6.84 -16.36
N TYR A 234 2.27 -6.98 -16.38
CA TYR A 234 1.56 -8.23 -16.24
C TYR A 234 0.61 -8.40 -17.41
N ALA A 235 0.44 -9.63 -17.86
CA ALA A 235 -0.57 -9.97 -18.85
C ALA A 235 -1.26 -11.28 -18.46
N ILE A 236 -2.58 -11.30 -18.60
CA ILE A 236 -3.40 -12.50 -18.60
C ILE A 236 -3.72 -12.78 -20.05
N ALA A 237 -3.38 -13.96 -20.54
CA ALA A 237 -3.58 -14.25 -21.94
C ALA A 237 -4.06 -15.67 -22.21
N ARG A 238 -4.89 -15.77 -23.24
CA ARG A 238 -5.57 -16.96 -23.73
C ARG A 238 -5.09 -17.22 -25.15
N GLY A 239 -4.31 -18.28 -25.30
CA GLY A 239 -3.70 -18.63 -26.58
C GLY A 239 -2.62 -19.68 -26.39
N ASN A 240 -1.96 -20.01 -27.49
CA ASN A 240 -0.84 -20.93 -27.45
C ASN A 240 0.45 -20.11 -27.29
N LEU A 241 1.38 -20.67 -26.50
CA LEU A 241 2.76 -20.19 -26.48
C LEU A 241 3.31 -20.39 -27.91
N GLY A 242 3.57 -19.29 -28.61
CA GLY A 242 4.15 -19.36 -29.94
C GLY A 242 5.51 -20.05 -29.89
N ASN A 243 6.02 -20.47 -31.05
CA ASN A 243 7.34 -21.12 -31.16
C ASN A 243 8.50 -20.23 -30.63
N ARG A 244 8.26 -18.92 -30.44
CA ARG A 244 9.20 -17.96 -29.87
C ARG A 244 9.02 -17.86 -28.37
N LYS A 245 9.93 -18.46 -27.59
CA LYS A 245 9.97 -18.34 -26.11
C LYS A 245 10.52 -16.98 -25.61
N LYS A 246 10.13 -15.88 -26.27
CA LYS A 246 10.68 -14.54 -26.04
C LYS A 246 9.59 -13.48 -26.10
N SER A 247 9.58 -12.59 -25.12
CA SER A 247 8.84 -11.33 -25.19
C SER A 247 9.71 -10.25 -25.83
N ILE A 248 9.10 -9.36 -26.62
CA ILE A 248 9.77 -8.23 -27.26
C ILE A 248 9.16 -6.93 -26.75
N ILE A 249 9.98 -6.11 -26.09
CA ILE A 249 9.60 -4.77 -25.65
C ILE A 249 10.10 -3.79 -26.71
N ARG A 250 9.18 -3.05 -27.33
CA ARG A 250 9.51 -1.98 -28.29
C ARG A 250 9.46 -0.64 -27.56
N TYR A 251 10.54 0.13 -27.69
CA TYR A 251 10.68 1.39 -26.95
C TYR A 251 11.33 2.48 -27.81
N GLU A 252 11.23 3.72 -27.34
CA GLU A 252 11.96 4.86 -27.88
C GLU A 252 12.63 5.66 -26.76
N ILE A 253 13.68 6.39 -27.13
CA ILE A 253 14.34 7.34 -26.23
C ILE A 253 14.09 8.74 -26.81
N PRO A 254 13.34 9.61 -26.11
CA PRO A 254 13.07 10.96 -26.58
C PRO A 254 14.37 11.72 -26.88
N GLY A 255 14.47 12.27 -28.10
CA GLY A 255 15.66 12.99 -28.56
C GLY A 255 16.79 12.11 -29.11
N SER A 256 16.60 10.79 -29.21
CA SER A 256 17.52 9.91 -29.92
C SER A 256 17.24 9.90 -31.43
N THR A 257 18.29 9.76 -32.24
CA THR A 257 18.19 9.50 -33.68
C THR A 257 17.71 8.08 -33.98
N ILE A 258 17.87 7.14 -33.03
CA ILE A 258 17.32 5.79 -33.13
C ILE A 258 15.90 5.83 -32.59
N PHE A 259 14.94 5.95 -33.52
CA PHE A 259 13.54 6.16 -33.17
C PHE A 259 12.93 4.96 -32.43
N ARG A 260 13.41 3.73 -32.65
CA ARG A 260 12.84 2.52 -32.04
C ARG A 260 13.90 1.48 -31.71
N GLY A 261 14.03 1.14 -30.43
CA GLY A 261 14.81 0.02 -29.93
C GLY A 261 13.92 -1.19 -29.62
N ARG A 262 14.56 -2.36 -29.50
CA ARG A 262 13.90 -3.61 -29.06
C ARG A 262 14.70 -4.26 -27.94
N ILE A 263 14.01 -4.76 -26.92
CA ILE A 263 14.59 -5.61 -25.87
C ILE A 263 13.93 -6.97 -25.98
N GLU A 264 14.73 -8.02 -26.08
CA GLU A 264 14.25 -9.40 -26.04
C GLU A 264 14.42 -9.96 -24.63
N VAL A 265 13.34 -10.53 -24.09
CA VAL A 265 13.31 -11.13 -22.75
C VAL A 265 12.89 -12.59 -22.88
N ASN A 266 13.74 -13.51 -22.41
CA ASN A 266 13.43 -14.94 -22.42
C ASN A 266 12.38 -15.28 -21.36
N TRP A 267 11.49 -16.23 -21.67
CA TRP A 267 10.51 -16.70 -20.69
C TRP A 267 11.07 -17.77 -19.79
N ASN A 268 10.65 -17.69 -18.53
CA ASN A 268 10.70 -18.80 -17.60
C ASN A 268 9.26 -19.18 -17.24
N ILE A 269 8.84 -20.38 -17.64
CA ILE A 269 7.51 -20.88 -17.31
C ILE A 269 7.56 -21.40 -15.88
N ARG A 270 6.76 -20.79 -15.01
CA ARG A 270 6.50 -21.29 -13.66
C ARG A 270 5.01 -21.56 -13.54
N ARG A 271 4.65 -22.73 -13.01
CA ARG A 271 3.26 -23.08 -12.74
C ARG A 271 2.88 -22.53 -11.37
N GLY A 272 1.79 -21.76 -11.30
CA GLY A 272 1.28 -21.25 -10.03
C GLY A 272 0.12 -20.28 -10.19
N LYS A 273 -0.84 -20.36 -9.27
CA LYS A 273 -1.94 -19.39 -9.11
C LYS A 273 -1.49 -17.95 -8.76
N PRO A 274 -0.41 -17.69 -7.98
CA PRO A 274 -0.17 -16.33 -7.47
C PRO A 274 0.14 -15.29 -8.55
N ILE A 275 0.82 -15.68 -9.64
CA ILE A 275 1.12 -14.74 -10.75
C ILE A 275 -0.15 -14.25 -11.44
N HIS A 276 -1.15 -15.12 -11.59
CA HIS A 276 -2.43 -14.76 -12.18
C HIS A 276 -3.20 -13.81 -11.26
N CYS A 277 -3.19 -14.06 -9.95
CA CYS A 277 -3.79 -13.18 -8.96
C CYS A 277 -3.13 -11.80 -8.95
N ILE A 278 -1.80 -11.72 -9.05
CA ILE A 278 -1.07 -10.44 -9.14
C ILE A 278 -1.47 -9.69 -10.42
N ALA A 279 -1.50 -10.38 -11.57
CA ALA A 279 -1.91 -9.78 -12.84
C ALA A 279 -3.37 -9.29 -12.80
N ALA A 280 -4.27 -10.08 -12.23
CA ALA A 280 -5.68 -9.72 -12.08
C ALA A 280 -5.87 -8.55 -11.10
N ARG A 281 -5.13 -8.51 -9.99
CA ARG A 281 -5.15 -7.38 -9.06
C ARG A 281 -4.66 -6.09 -9.72
N ALA A 282 -3.60 -6.16 -10.52
CA ALA A 282 -3.10 -5.01 -11.26
C ALA A 282 -4.08 -4.55 -12.37
N LEU A 283 -4.90 -5.46 -12.92
CA LEU A 283 -5.95 -5.11 -13.89
C LEU A 283 -7.11 -4.42 -13.18
N ILE A 284 -7.55 -4.96 -12.05
CA ILE A 284 -8.58 -4.34 -11.20
C ILE A 284 -8.16 -2.92 -10.82
N GLN A 285 -6.93 -2.72 -10.36
CA GLN A 285 -6.43 -1.38 -10.01
C GLN A 285 -6.51 -0.40 -11.20
N ALA A 286 -6.13 -0.83 -12.40
CA ALA A 286 -6.20 0.02 -13.58
C ALA A 286 -7.65 0.38 -13.98
N LEU A 287 -8.60 -0.54 -13.77
CA LEU A 287 -10.03 -0.29 -13.98
C LEU A 287 -10.60 0.64 -12.93
N GLU A 288 -10.17 0.52 -11.67
CA GLU A 288 -10.55 1.42 -10.57
C GLU A 288 -10.02 2.84 -10.81
N ASP A 289 -8.75 2.97 -11.19
CA ASP A 289 -8.14 4.25 -11.58
C ASP A 289 -8.89 4.90 -12.75
N LYS A 290 -9.32 4.10 -13.75
CA LYS A 290 -10.12 4.61 -14.88
C LYS A 290 -11.51 5.05 -14.45
N ALA A 291 -12.14 4.38 -13.49
CA ALA A 291 -13.53 4.61 -13.10
C ALA A 291 -13.80 6.08 -12.75
N ALA A 292 -12.81 6.78 -12.19
CA ALA A 292 -12.87 8.20 -11.85
C ALA A 292 -13.01 9.12 -13.08
N SER A 293 -12.56 8.68 -14.25
CA SER A 293 -12.61 9.44 -15.51
C SER A 293 -13.86 9.17 -16.36
N ILE A 294 -14.65 8.15 -16.03
CA ILE A 294 -15.80 7.73 -16.84
C ILE A 294 -17.03 8.57 -16.49
N THR A 295 -17.51 9.35 -17.45
CA THR A 295 -18.74 10.15 -17.31
C THR A 295 -20.00 9.43 -17.78
N ASN A 296 -19.86 8.49 -18.72
CA ASN A 296 -20.97 7.73 -19.27
C ASN A 296 -21.37 6.58 -18.33
N THR A 297 -22.65 6.55 -17.95
CA THR A 297 -23.23 5.53 -17.08
C THR A 297 -23.02 4.11 -17.60
N MET A 298 -23.11 3.91 -18.91
CA MET A 298 -22.96 2.58 -19.50
C MET A 298 -21.52 2.09 -19.45
N ASP A 299 -20.56 2.94 -19.82
CA ASP A 299 -19.13 2.62 -19.76
C ASP A 299 -18.68 2.37 -18.31
N LYS A 300 -19.30 3.06 -17.34
CA LYS A 300 -19.06 2.84 -15.92
C LYS A 300 -19.55 1.46 -15.50
N TYR A 301 -20.77 1.09 -15.92
CA TYR A 301 -21.32 -0.23 -15.65
C TYR A 301 -20.45 -1.34 -16.26
N GLU A 302 -20.00 -1.20 -17.51
CA GLU A 302 -19.09 -2.16 -18.15
C GLU A 302 -17.75 -2.30 -17.40
N ASN A 303 -17.18 -1.19 -16.96
CA ASN A 303 -15.95 -1.17 -16.16
C ASN A 303 -16.14 -1.91 -14.82
N GLU A 304 -17.24 -1.65 -14.13
CA GLU A 304 -17.54 -2.33 -12.87
C GLU A 304 -17.84 -3.83 -13.06
N CYS A 305 -18.52 -4.22 -14.13
CA CYS A 305 -18.72 -5.63 -14.49
C CYS A 305 -17.37 -6.36 -14.67
N GLU A 306 -16.39 -5.70 -15.31
CA GLU A 306 -15.09 -6.31 -15.55
C GLU A 306 -14.30 -6.50 -14.23
N ILE A 307 -14.40 -5.55 -13.31
CA ILE A 307 -13.87 -5.68 -11.95
C ILE A 307 -14.51 -6.89 -11.24
N VAL A 308 -15.83 -7.03 -11.31
CA VAL A 308 -16.54 -8.18 -10.72
C VAL A 308 -16.08 -9.50 -11.35
N ARG A 309 -15.96 -9.55 -12.69
CA ARG A 309 -15.48 -10.74 -13.40
C ARG A 309 -14.09 -11.16 -12.93
N LEU A 310 -13.15 -10.22 -12.86
CA LEU A 310 -11.78 -10.49 -12.38
C LEU A 310 -11.77 -10.90 -10.90
N GLY A 311 -12.54 -10.23 -10.05
CA GLY A 311 -12.66 -10.54 -8.63
C GLY A 311 -13.20 -11.96 -8.39
N LYS A 312 -14.28 -12.34 -9.09
CA LYS A 312 -14.87 -13.69 -9.04
C LYS A 312 -13.91 -14.76 -9.57
N VAL A 313 -13.31 -14.55 -10.76
CA VAL A 313 -12.45 -15.56 -11.41
C VAL A 313 -11.17 -15.84 -10.62
N TYR A 314 -10.57 -14.81 -10.02
CA TYR A 314 -9.29 -14.92 -9.32
C TYR A 314 -9.40 -14.90 -7.80
N ASN A 315 -10.62 -14.91 -7.25
CA ASN A 315 -10.91 -14.80 -5.81
C ASN A 315 -10.17 -13.60 -5.19
N LEU A 316 -10.46 -12.41 -5.67
CA LEU A 316 -9.88 -11.16 -5.18
C LEU A 316 -10.97 -10.25 -4.66
N ALA A 317 -10.74 -9.64 -3.49
CA ALA A 317 -11.54 -8.51 -3.04
C ALA A 317 -11.18 -7.24 -3.82
N SER A 318 -12.17 -6.38 -4.05
CA SER A 318 -12.04 -5.12 -4.80
C SER A 318 -13.13 -4.13 -4.38
N THR A 319 -13.19 -2.97 -5.03
CA THR A 319 -14.33 -2.04 -4.87
C THR A 319 -15.70 -2.65 -5.18
N GLN A 320 -15.76 -3.76 -5.93
CA GLN A 320 -16.99 -4.42 -6.35
C GLN A 320 -17.14 -5.86 -5.84
N THR A 321 -16.16 -6.39 -5.11
CA THR A 321 -16.16 -7.78 -4.62
C THR A 321 -15.61 -7.87 -3.21
N SER A 322 -16.26 -8.65 -2.35
CA SER A 322 -15.90 -8.79 -0.93
C SER A 322 -15.98 -10.25 -0.51
N PHE A 323 -15.20 -10.60 0.51
CA PHE A 323 -15.35 -11.88 1.20
C PHE A 323 -16.30 -11.70 2.38
N ILE A 324 -17.24 -12.63 2.53
CA ILE A 324 -18.19 -12.65 3.64
C ILE A 324 -18.02 -14.01 4.32
N ALA A 325 -17.64 -14.00 5.59
CA ALA A 325 -17.68 -15.19 6.43
C ALA A 325 -19.09 -15.34 6.99
N THR A 326 -19.68 -16.53 6.89
CA THR A 326 -20.99 -16.84 7.45
C THR A 326 -20.83 -18.01 8.43
N SER A 327 -21.34 -17.85 9.67
CA SER A 327 -21.28 -18.92 10.68
C SER A 327 -22.29 -20.03 10.37
N ASP A 328 -23.45 -19.67 9.80
CA ASP A 328 -24.60 -20.57 9.62
C ASP A 328 -25.28 -20.39 8.24
N GLY A 329 -24.54 -19.94 7.23
CA GLY A 329 -25.11 -19.61 5.91
C GLY A 329 -25.89 -18.30 5.85
N VAL A 330 -26.11 -17.63 6.99
CA VAL A 330 -26.64 -16.26 7.06
C VAL A 330 -25.47 -15.29 7.21
N GLY A 331 -25.20 -14.48 6.18
CA GLY A 331 -24.24 -13.39 6.25
C GLY A 331 -24.91 -12.12 6.77
N THR A 332 -24.50 -11.63 7.94
CA THR A 332 -24.90 -10.33 8.45
C THR A 332 -23.98 -9.25 7.89
N GLN A 333 -24.50 -8.39 7.01
CA GLN A 333 -23.77 -7.22 6.55
C GLN A 333 -23.87 -6.12 7.62
N THR A 334 -22.84 -5.97 8.45
CA THR A 334 -22.80 -4.90 9.45
C THR A 334 -22.48 -3.58 8.75
N TYR A 335 -23.52 -2.85 8.34
CA TYR A 335 -23.38 -1.47 7.88
C TYR A 335 -22.99 -0.60 9.08
N ILE A 336 -21.70 -0.28 9.24
CA ILE A 336 -21.30 0.87 10.04
C ILE A 336 -21.67 2.10 9.20
N GLY A 337 -22.81 2.71 9.51
CA GLY A 337 -23.29 3.91 8.85
C GLY A 337 -22.34 5.08 9.07
N SER A 338 -21.41 5.31 8.14
CA SER A 338 -20.82 6.63 7.97
C SER A 338 -21.82 7.48 7.17
N ASN A 339 -22.31 8.58 7.75
CA ASN A 339 -23.10 9.62 7.07
C ASN A 339 -22.27 10.40 6.03
N ALA A 340 -21.58 9.69 5.12
CA ALA A 340 -20.84 10.26 4.02
C ALA A 340 -21.68 10.16 2.75
N SER A 341 -21.84 11.29 2.05
CA SER A 341 -22.48 11.40 0.75
C SER A 341 -21.89 10.38 -0.24
N PRO A 342 -22.65 9.94 -1.27
CA PRO A 342 -22.25 8.83 -2.17
C PRO A 342 -20.90 9.01 -2.89
N GLY A 343 -20.32 10.22 -2.90
CA GLY A 343 -19.01 10.52 -3.47
C GLY A 343 -17.80 10.45 -2.52
N GLN A 344 -17.97 10.10 -1.24
CA GLN A 344 -16.89 10.16 -0.23
C GLN A 344 -16.58 8.83 0.48
N ARG A 345 -17.03 7.68 -0.05
CA ARG A 345 -16.72 6.37 0.56
C ARG A 345 -15.33 5.89 0.14
N SER A 346 -14.37 5.97 1.07
CA SER A 346 -13.08 5.28 0.96
C SER A 346 -13.27 3.78 1.21
N LEU A 347 -12.80 2.95 0.29
CA LEU A 347 -12.86 1.47 0.34
C LEU A 347 -11.46 0.87 0.48
N LEU A 348 -10.73 1.24 1.53
CA LEU A 348 -9.48 0.59 1.91
C LEU A 348 -9.45 0.39 3.43
N ALA A 349 -9.97 -0.74 3.87
CA ALA A 349 -9.64 -1.33 5.17
C ALA A 349 -9.72 -2.86 5.06
N ALA A 350 -8.74 -3.42 4.37
CA ALA A 350 -8.28 -4.80 4.57
C ALA A 350 -6.85 -4.88 4.02
N VAL A 351 -5.92 -4.21 4.70
CA VAL A 351 -4.52 -4.64 4.66
C VAL A 351 -4.48 -5.86 5.59
N PRO A 352 -4.13 -7.07 5.13
CA PRO A 352 -3.75 -8.11 6.06
C PRO A 352 -2.44 -7.66 6.69
N SER A 353 -2.46 -7.41 8.00
CA SER A 353 -1.23 -7.34 8.78
C SER A 353 -0.45 -8.65 8.57
N SER A 354 0.86 -8.52 8.44
CA SER A 354 1.80 -9.62 8.29
C SER A 354 1.53 -10.75 9.30
N ASN A 355 1.22 -11.94 8.81
CA ASN A 355 1.28 -13.15 9.63
C ASN A 355 2.76 -13.48 9.89
N GLY A 356 3.17 -13.44 11.16
CA GLY A 356 4.27 -14.25 11.68
C GLY A 356 3.93 -15.74 11.58
N PRO A 357 4.93 -16.63 11.73
CA PRO A 357 4.80 -18.02 11.35
C PRO A 357 4.08 -18.81 12.43
N ASP A 358 2.94 -19.41 12.10
CA ASP A 358 2.40 -20.54 12.85
C ASP A 358 2.27 -21.76 11.94
N THR A 359 3.13 -22.73 12.22
CA THR A 359 3.05 -24.16 11.90
C THR A 359 2.61 -24.86 13.18
N GLY A 360 1.71 -25.85 13.25
CA GLY A 360 1.14 -26.81 12.29
C GLY A 360 0.07 -27.66 13.02
N PRO A 361 -0.23 -28.90 12.59
CA PRO A 361 0.67 -30.04 12.84
C PRO A 361 0.90 -30.88 11.56
N ASP A 362 1.95 -31.68 11.37
CA ASP A 362 2.80 -32.40 12.32
C ASP A 362 4.15 -32.82 11.68
N THR A 363 5.09 -33.21 12.55
CA THR A 363 6.41 -33.88 12.37
C THR A 363 7.68 -33.01 12.23
N ALA A 364 8.44 -33.02 13.33
CA ALA A 364 9.74 -32.40 13.56
C ALA A 364 10.91 -33.16 12.91
N GLN A 365 12.04 -32.47 12.66
CA GLN A 365 13.36 -32.88 13.16
C GLN A 365 14.31 -31.67 13.22
N VAL A 366 14.77 -31.38 14.43
CA VAL A 366 15.91 -30.50 14.72
C VAL A 366 17.19 -31.26 14.42
N TYR A 367 18.07 -30.69 13.59
CA TYR A 367 19.50 -31.00 13.60
C TYR A 367 20.27 -29.71 13.89
N GLN A 368 20.83 -29.63 15.09
CA GLN A 368 21.93 -28.73 15.41
C GLN A 368 23.19 -29.22 14.69
N SER A 369 23.93 -28.32 14.05
CA SER A 369 25.36 -28.51 13.86
C SER A 369 26.07 -27.16 13.76
N ASP A 370 26.99 -26.97 14.70
CA ASP A 370 27.91 -25.85 14.85
C ASP A 370 28.73 -25.58 13.57
N TYR A 371 29.00 -24.30 13.28
CA TYR A 371 30.02 -23.92 12.31
C TYR A 371 31.17 -23.19 13.00
N SER A 372 32.28 -23.91 13.14
CA SER A 372 33.60 -23.39 13.46
C SER A 372 34.20 -22.65 12.26
N PHE A 373 34.82 -21.52 12.59
CA PHE A 373 35.58 -20.62 11.73
C PHE A 373 36.88 -21.26 11.20
N ALA A 374 37.15 -21.14 9.90
CA ALA A 374 38.50 -21.30 9.35
C ALA A 374 38.71 -20.35 8.17
N SER A 375 39.67 -19.44 8.33
CA SER A 375 40.17 -18.52 7.31
C SER A 375 41.11 -19.22 6.33
N ALA A 376 41.05 -18.85 5.05
CA ALA A 376 42.23 -18.83 4.19
C ALA A 376 42.07 -17.79 3.07
N SER A 377 43.15 -17.03 2.88
CA SER A 377 43.34 -15.85 2.05
C SER A 377 43.60 -16.14 0.57
N SER A 378 43.19 -15.20 -0.29
CA SER A 378 43.86 -14.64 -1.50
C SER A 378 42.80 -14.32 -2.56
N GLY A 379 42.63 -13.07 -2.99
CA GLY A 379 43.38 -12.47 -4.10
C GLY A 379 42.37 -11.81 -5.06
N THR A 380 42.29 -10.47 -4.99
CA THR A 380 41.72 -9.47 -5.92
C THR A 380 41.00 -9.95 -7.20
N ASP A 381 39.73 -9.56 -7.40
CA ASP A 381 39.38 -8.55 -8.43
C ASP A 381 37.89 -8.10 -8.43
N MET A 382 37.75 -6.86 -8.91
CA MET A 382 36.61 -5.96 -9.09
C MET A 382 35.21 -6.56 -9.42
N SER A 383 34.31 -6.67 -8.42
CA SER A 383 32.85 -6.71 -8.63
C SER A 383 32.07 -6.35 -7.36
N ASN A 384 31.50 -5.14 -7.27
CA ASN A 384 30.50 -4.78 -6.25
C ASN A 384 29.35 -4.01 -6.91
N PHE A 385 28.49 -4.76 -7.62
CA PHE A 385 27.09 -4.36 -7.83
C PHE A 385 26.27 -5.14 -6.80
N MET A 386 25.58 -4.42 -5.91
CA MET A 386 24.72 -5.01 -4.89
C MET A 386 23.67 -5.92 -5.52
N ALA A 387 23.79 -7.20 -5.22
CA ALA A 387 22.71 -8.17 -5.24
C ALA A 387 21.80 -7.89 -4.05
N PHE A 388 20.57 -7.44 -4.31
CA PHE A 388 19.48 -7.62 -3.36
C PHE A 388 18.87 -9.00 -3.62
N ALA A 389 18.63 -9.74 -2.53
CA ALA A 389 18.25 -11.15 -2.52
C ALA A 389 17.14 -11.50 -3.53
N PRO A 390 17.30 -12.54 -4.35
CA PRO A 390 16.16 -13.16 -5.02
C PRO A 390 15.33 -13.90 -3.96
N MET A 391 14.00 -13.81 -4.07
CA MET A 391 13.07 -14.69 -3.36
C MET A 391 13.52 -16.14 -3.56
N SER A 392 13.98 -16.78 -2.49
CA SER A 392 14.35 -18.19 -2.45
C SER A 392 13.12 -19.04 -2.70
N PHE A 393 13.15 -19.83 -3.78
CA PHE A 393 12.23 -20.93 -4.02
C PHE A 393 12.96 -22.21 -3.63
N ILE A 394 12.49 -22.90 -2.59
CA ILE A 394 12.91 -24.27 -2.31
C ILE A 394 12.17 -25.18 -3.30
N SER A 395 12.95 -25.94 -4.07
CA SER A 395 12.50 -27.00 -4.98
C SER A 395 12.58 -28.33 -4.24
N LEU A 396 11.46 -29.02 -4.00
CA LEU A 396 11.46 -30.44 -3.63
C LEU A 396 11.32 -31.29 -4.90
N ALA A 397 12.36 -32.05 -5.21
CA ALA A 397 12.27 -33.22 -6.08
C ALA A 397 13.28 -34.27 -5.62
N ASN A 398 12.84 -35.54 -5.65
CA ASN A 398 13.45 -36.78 -5.14
C ASN A 398 13.28 -36.95 -3.62
N ILE A 399 12.58 -37.97 -3.12
CA ILE A 399 12.97 -39.40 -3.08
C ILE A 399 11.66 -40.24 -2.90
N HIS A 400 11.34 -41.19 -3.79
CA HIS A 400 11.49 -42.67 -3.70
C HIS A 400 10.89 -43.38 -2.46
N ALA A 401 10.17 -44.47 -2.75
CA ALA A 401 9.25 -45.23 -1.91
C ALA A 401 9.90 -46.17 -0.87
N GLY A 402 9.16 -46.50 0.21
CA GLY A 402 9.48 -47.59 1.14
C GLY A 402 8.55 -47.70 2.36
N SER A 403 7.62 -48.66 2.29
CA SER A 403 6.98 -49.53 3.33
C SER A 403 6.62 -49.05 4.75
N GLU A 404 5.42 -49.51 5.14
CA GLU A 404 4.79 -49.61 6.46
C GLU A 404 5.67 -50.30 7.52
N ASP A 405 5.70 -49.79 8.76
CA ASP A 405 5.12 -50.45 9.94
C ASP A 405 5.46 -49.73 11.26
N ASP A 406 4.52 -49.89 12.20
CA ASP A 406 4.59 -49.80 13.66
C ASP A 406 4.28 -48.48 14.41
N PHE A 407 3.34 -48.64 15.36
CA PHE A 407 2.55 -47.63 16.06
C PHE A 407 2.90 -47.68 17.56
N THR A 408 3.36 -46.58 18.16
CA THR A 408 3.25 -46.38 19.62
C THR A 408 3.01 -44.92 19.96
N MET A 409 1.89 -44.65 20.65
CA MET A 409 1.45 -43.32 21.08
C MET A 409 2.27 -42.77 22.26
N ILE A 410 2.57 -41.47 22.22
CA ILE A 410 3.02 -40.68 23.39
C ILE A 410 2.11 -39.45 23.52
N SER A 411 1.58 -39.24 24.72
CA SER A 411 0.62 -38.20 25.11
C SER A 411 1.16 -36.76 25.04
N ALA A 412 0.25 -35.79 24.80
CA ALA A 412 0.50 -34.35 24.73
C ALA A 412 0.82 -33.71 26.11
N PRO A 413 1.52 -32.54 26.15
CA PRO A 413 1.89 -31.87 27.40
C PRO A 413 0.77 -30.92 27.92
N ASP A 414 0.70 -30.78 29.24
CA ASP A 414 -0.22 -29.90 29.99
C ASP A 414 -0.08 -28.42 29.63
N THR A 415 -1.19 -27.76 29.25
CA THR A 415 -1.34 -26.30 29.16
C THR A 415 -1.84 -25.74 30.50
N SER A 416 -1.17 -24.72 31.04
CA SER A 416 -1.55 -24.06 32.29
C SER A 416 -2.78 -23.14 32.10
N PRO A 417 -3.66 -23.02 33.12
CA PRO A 417 -4.90 -22.24 33.02
C PRO A 417 -4.68 -20.73 32.79
N GLU A 418 -3.50 -20.18 33.11
CA GLU A 418 -3.18 -18.76 32.96
C GLU A 418 -2.97 -18.33 31.49
N SER A 419 -2.45 -19.23 30.64
CA SER A 419 -2.26 -18.96 29.21
C SER A 419 -3.58 -18.99 28.42
N GLU A 420 -4.57 -19.75 28.93
CA GLU A 420 -5.91 -19.84 28.35
C GLU A 420 -6.71 -18.53 28.58
N GLU A 421 -6.50 -17.85 29.71
CA GLU A 421 -7.10 -16.54 30.00
C GLU A 421 -6.61 -15.43 29.05
N ILE A 422 -5.29 -15.34 28.82
CA ILE A 422 -4.69 -14.36 27.89
C ILE A 422 -5.19 -14.60 26.47
N SER A 423 -5.15 -15.84 26.01
CA SER A 423 -5.59 -16.24 24.66
C SER A 423 -7.06 -15.91 24.42
N THR A 424 -7.91 -16.11 25.42
CA THR A 424 -9.35 -15.81 25.34
C THR A 424 -9.61 -14.29 25.25
N ILE A 425 -8.87 -13.47 25.99
CA ILE A 425 -9.01 -12.00 25.93
C ILE A 425 -8.47 -11.45 24.61
N ILE A 426 -7.33 -11.97 24.11
CA ILE A 426 -6.76 -11.56 22.83
C ILE A 426 -7.70 -11.92 21.67
N ALA A 427 -8.33 -13.10 21.70
CA ALA A 427 -9.31 -13.51 20.71
C ALA A 427 -10.58 -12.62 20.71
N ALA A 428 -10.89 -11.98 21.83
CA ALA A 428 -12.01 -11.03 21.96
C ALA A 428 -11.66 -9.61 21.48
N GLN A 429 -10.44 -9.35 21.01
CA GLN A 429 -10.03 -8.06 20.48
C GLN A 429 -10.41 -7.91 19.01
N SER A 430 -11.19 -6.86 18.71
CA SER A 430 -11.52 -6.45 17.35
C SER A 430 -10.33 -5.80 16.65
N SER A 431 -10.34 -5.78 15.31
CA SER A 431 -9.24 -5.24 14.48
C SER A 431 -8.93 -3.76 14.70
N ASN A 432 -9.87 -3.00 15.29
CA ASN A 432 -9.74 -1.60 15.68
C ASN A 432 -9.21 -1.39 17.11
N GLY A 433 -8.88 -2.46 17.84
CA GLY A 433 -8.38 -2.41 19.22
C GLY A 433 -9.45 -2.42 20.33
N VAL A 434 -10.74 -2.53 19.97
CA VAL A 434 -11.86 -2.64 20.93
C VAL A 434 -12.00 -4.08 21.43
N PHE A 435 -12.27 -4.27 22.72
CA PHE A 435 -12.57 -5.58 23.30
C PHE A 435 -14.07 -5.77 23.50
N ASP A 436 -14.54 -7.01 23.34
CA ASP A 436 -15.91 -7.38 23.71
C ASP A 436 -16.13 -7.29 25.23
N PRO A 437 -17.01 -6.40 25.72
CA PRO A 437 -17.22 -6.21 27.16
C PRO A 437 -17.69 -7.47 27.88
N SER A 438 -18.47 -8.33 27.21
CA SER A 438 -19.04 -9.54 27.84
C SER A 438 -18.00 -10.62 28.10
N THR A 439 -16.95 -10.67 27.28
CA THR A 439 -15.82 -11.58 27.45
C THR A 439 -14.84 -11.05 28.50
N VAL A 440 -14.59 -9.74 28.51
CA VAL A 440 -13.75 -9.09 29.53
C VAL A 440 -14.37 -9.20 30.93
N GLU A 441 -15.69 -9.03 31.06
CA GLU A 441 -16.38 -9.19 32.34
C GLU A 441 -16.23 -10.59 32.93
N LYS A 442 -16.30 -11.64 32.08
CA LYS A 442 -16.18 -13.03 32.51
C LYS A 442 -14.77 -13.44 32.92
N VAL A 443 -13.74 -12.90 32.25
CA VAL A 443 -12.35 -13.31 32.45
C VAL A 443 -11.61 -12.38 33.41
N ALA A 444 -11.74 -11.06 33.25
CA ALA A 444 -11.01 -10.08 34.06
C ALA A 444 -11.74 -9.67 35.35
N PHE A 445 -13.08 -9.75 35.40
CA PHE A 445 -13.88 -9.34 36.57
C PHE A 445 -14.97 -10.36 36.99
N PRO A 446 -14.63 -11.65 37.20
CA PRO A 446 -15.62 -12.72 37.41
C PRO A 446 -16.50 -12.56 38.67
N ARG A 447 -16.13 -11.69 39.61
CA ARG A 447 -16.85 -11.50 40.89
C ARG A 447 -17.40 -10.09 41.14
N THR A 448 -16.92 -9.08 40.40
CA THR A 448 -17.18 -7.66 40.70
C THR A 448 -17.91 -6.91 39.58
N GLY A 449 -17.95 -7.48 38.36
CA GLY A 449 -18.42 -6.75 37.18
C GLY A 449 -17.42 -5.66 36.75
N ILE A 450 -17.62 -5.08 35.55
CA ILE A 450 -16.76 -4.00 35.03
C ILE A 450 -16.92 -2.76 35.95
N PRO A 451 -15.83 -2.13 36.41
CA PRO A 451 -15.88 -0.95 37.27
C PRO A 451 -16.66 0.22 36.64
N ALA A 452 -17.23 1.09 37.48
CA ALA A 452 -17.91 2.30 37.01
C ALA A 452 -16.94 3.24 36.27
N ILE A 453 -17.43 3.90 35.21
CA ILE A 453 -16.60 4.78 34.38
C ILE A 453 -16.05 5.94 35.25
N PRO A 454 -14.73 6.20 35.23
CA PRO A 454 -14.13 7.26 36.03
C PRO A 454 -14.62 8.64 35.65
N ALA A 455 -14.58 9.58 36.60
CA ALA A 455 -14.99 10.97 36.39
C ALA A 455 -14.25 11.63 35.19
N PHE A 456 -12.99 11.25 34.94
CA PHE A 456 -12.16 11.75 33.84
C PHE A 456 -12.71 11.39 32.45
N ILE A 457 -13.40 10.26 32.31
CA ILE A 457 -14.04 9.81 31.05
C ILE A 457 -15.50 10.28 31.01
N SER A 458 -16.13 10.46 32.17
CA SER A 458 -17.52 10.96 32.28
C SER A 458 -17.68 12.43 31.86
N ILE A 459 -16.63 13.24 31.95
CA ILE A 459 -16.61 14.68 31.57
C ILE A 459 -16.69 14.88 30.05
N LEU A 460 -16.39 13.87 29.25
CA LEU A 460 -16.47 13.95 27.78
C LEU A 460 -17.94 14.10 27.32
N GLU A 461 -18.24 15.05 26.44
CA GLU A 461 -19.61 15.30 25.97
C GLU A 461 -20.09 14.24 24.96
N ASP A 462 -21.30 13.70 25.18
CA ASP A 462 -22.01 12.71 24.36
C ASP A 462 -21.25 11.40 24.01
N ARG A 463 -22.01 10.38 23.56
CA ARG A 463 -21.53 9.04 23.13
C ARG A 463 -21.09 8.07 24.25
N ASP A 464 -22.02 7.71 25.12
CA ASP A 464 -21.80 6.77 26.23
C ASP A 464 -21.28 5.38 25.81
N GLN A 465 -21.60 4.93 24.59
CA GLN A 465 -21.09 3.66 24.06
C GLN A 465 -19.58 3.70 23.80
N VAL A 466 -19.05 4.82 23.31
CA VAL A 466 -17.62 4.99 23.03
C VAL A 466 -16.83 5.15 24.32
N LYS A 467 -17.40 5.86 25.32
CA LYS A 467 -16.83 5.97 26.67
C LYS A 467 -16.66 4.59 27.33
N LYS A 468 -17.66 3.72 27.21
CA LYS A 468 -17.60 2.33 27.69
C LYS A 468 -16.49 1.54 27.00
N GLN A 469 -16.33 1.67 25.69
CA GLN A 469 -15.29 0.96 24.94
C GLN A 469 -13.87 1.43 25.31
N ILE A 470 -13.68 2.74 25.52
CA ILE A 470 -12.40 3.29 26.01
C ILE A 470 -12.09 2.71 27.40
N TRP A 471 -13.07 2.71 28.30
CA TRP A 471 -12.87 2.20 29.66
C TRP A 471 -12.53 0.71 29.68
N VAL A 472 -13.26 -0.11 28.93
CA VAL A 472 -12.99 -1.55 28.81
C VAL A 472 -11.59 -1.81 28.26
N ALA A 473 -11.14 -1.06 27.25
CA ALA A 473 -9.78 -1.20 26.72
C ALA A 473 -8.70 -0.85 27.78
N ILE A 474 -8.91 0.19 28.58
CA ILE A 474 -7.99 0.59 29.65
C ILE A 474 -7.96 -0.46 30.78
N CYS A 475 -9.11 -1.03 31.16
CA CYS A 475 -9.16 -2.11 32.16
C CYS A 475 -8.42 -3.37 31.70
N VAL A 476 -8.49 -3.72 30.40
CA VAL A 476 -7.76 -4.87 29.84
C VAL A 476 -6.25 -4.61 29.85
N ILE A 477 -5.81 -3.39 29.55
CA ILE A 477 -4.39 -3.00 29.64
C ILE A 477 -3.89 -3.13 31.09
N ALA A 478 -4.66 -2.64 32.07
CA ALA A 478 -4.32 -2.76 33.48
C ALA A 478 -4.29 -4.22 33.95
N PHE A 479 -5.22 -5.06 33.50
CA PHE A 479 -5.26 -6.49 33.79
C PHE A 479 -4.01 -7.23 33.29
N PHE A 480 -3.58 -6.95 32.05
CA PHE A 480 -2.35 -7.52 31.49
C PHE A 480 -1.10 -7.10 32.25
N GLN A 481 -1.00 -5.82 32.63
CA GLN A 481 0.16 -5.28 33.34
C GLN A 481 0.29 -5.78 34.78
N GLN A 482 -0.82 -6.03 35.47
CA GLN A 482 -0.80 -6.44 36.88
C GLN A 482 -0.80 -7.96 37.07
N LYS A 483 -1.66 -8.69 36.34
CA LYS A 483 -1.84 -10.14 36.54
C LYS A 483 -0.88 -10.99 35.71
N HIS A 484 -0.44 -10.49 34.54
CA HIS A 484 0.37 -11.25 33.58
C HIS A 484 1.68 -10.52 33.20
N ALA A 485 2.29 -9.82 34.16
CA ALA A 485 3.55 -9.10 33.96
C ALA A 485 4.71 -9.99 33.47
N SER A 486 4.67 -11.29 33.78
CA SER A 486 5.68 -12.29 33.38
C SER A 486 5.55 -12.78 31.93
N GLN A 487 4.42 -12.52 31.24
CA GLN A 487 4.13 -12.98 29.88
C GLN A 487 3.92 -11.81 28.90
N GLU A 488 4.71 -10.74 29.06
CA GLU A 488 4.59 -9.50 28.28
C GLU A 488 4.60 -9.74 26.75
N ASP A 489 5.42 -10.67 26.28
CA ASP A 489 5.56 -11.00 24.85
C ASP A 489 4.25 -11.50 24.21
N GLU A 490 3.36 -12.14 24.99
CA GLU A 490 2.09 -12.69 24.48
C GLU A 490 1.02 -11.61 24.27
N TRP A 491 1.00 -10.56 25.10
CA TRP A 491 -0.05 -9.53 25.08
C TRP A 491 0.41 -8.14 24.61
N LEU A 492 1.71 -7.92 24.38
CA LEU A 492 2.27 -6.64 23.93
C LEU A 492 1.60 -6.09 22.66
N ALA A 493 1.35 -6.97 21.68
CA ALA A 493 0.68 -6.60 20.44
C ALA A 493 -0.78 -6.19 20.64
N ALA A 494 -1.49 -6.85 21.58
CA ALA A 494 -2.87 -6.51 21.93
C ALA A 494 -2.93 -5.18 22.69
N LYS A 495 -2.01 -4.94 23.63
CA LYS A 495 -1.85 -3.66 24.33
C LYS A 495 -1.61 -2.52 23.35
N SER A 496 -0.65 -2.65 22.44
CA SER A 496 -0.32 -1.59 21.48
C SER A 496 -1.52 -1.17 20.62
N LYS A 497 -2.34 -2.13 20.18
CA LYS A 497 -3.59 -1.86 19.45
C LYS A 497 -4.63 -1.13 20.31
N ALA A 498 -4.79 -1.55 21.55
CA ALA A 498 -5.73 -0.94 22.49
C ALA A 498 -5.31 0.51 22.86
N GLU A 499 -4.02 0.74 23.06
CA GLU A 499 -3.46 2.09 23.29
C GLU A 499 -3.69 3.00 22.09
N ASN A 500 -3.42 2.50 20.88
CA ASN A 500 -3.66 3.25 19.66
C ASN A 500 -5.15 3.59 19.49
N PHE A 501 -6.05 2.65 19.79
CA PHE A 501 -7.50 2.89 19.81
C PHE A 501 -7.90 4.01 20.77
N VAL A 502 -7.43 3.96 22.03
CA VAL A 502 -7.77 4.96 23.05
C VAL A 502 -7.24 6.33 22.67
N LYS A 503 -5.95 6.44 22.27
CA LYS A 503 -5.33 7.71 21.88
C LYS A 503 -5.97 8.30 20.64
N THR A 504 -6.22 7.48 19.61
CA THR A 504 -6.89 7.92 18.38
C THR A 504 -8.33 8.37 18.67
N THR A 505 -9.05 7.67 19.55
CA THR A 505 -10.43 8.04 19.90
C THR A 505 -10.48 9.34 20.69
N LEU A 506 -9.60 9.53 21.69
CA LEU A 506 -9.55 10.77 22.46
C LEU A 506 -9.17 11.99 21.60
N CYS A 507 -8.19 11.84 20.69
CA CYS A 507 -7.76 12.91 19.80
C CYS A 507 -8.77 13.18 18.67
N CYS A 508 -9.22 12.15 17.95
CA CYS A 508 -9.99 12.33 16.72
C CYS A 508 -11.50 12.39 16.93
N ILE A 509 -12.04 11.73 17.96
CA ILE A 509 -13.49 11.70 18.23
C ILE A 509 -13.89 12.77 19.24
N PHE A 510 -13.09 12.99 20.28
CA PHE A 510 -13.37 14.01 21.30
C PHE A 510 -12.61 15.33 21.10
N GLY A 511 -11.76 15.44 20.08
CA GLY A 511 -11.07 16.68 19.70
C GLY A 511 -10.07 17.18 20.75
N LEU A 512 -9.58 16.29 21.62
CA LEU A 512 -8.64 16.64 22.68
C LEU A 512 -7.23 16.82 22.11
N ASP A 513 -6.46 17.72 22.73
CA ASP A 513 -5.04 17.87 22.41
C ASP A 513 -4.23 16.65 22.90
N SER A 514 -3.05 16.45 22.30
CA SER A 514 -2.17 15.30 22.59
C SER A 514 -1.75 15.22 24.07
N GLN A 515 -1.59 16.35 24.75
CA GLN A 515 -1.22 16.37 26.16
C GLN A 515 -2.39 16.01 27.09
N LYS A 516 -3.60 16.47 26.81
CA LYS A 516 -4.81 16.14 27.58
C LYS A 516 -5.25 14.71 27.36
N SER A 517 -5.15 14.19 26.13
CA SER A 517 -5.44 12.77 25.84
C SER A 517 -4.47 11.84 26.57
N GLU A 518 -3.17 12.16 26.61
CA GLU A 518 -2.18 11.40 27.38
C GLU A 518 -2.46 11.47 28.89
N ASN A 519 -2.79 12.66 29.42
CA ASN A 519 -3.12 12.82 30.83
C ASN A 519 -4.39 12.06 31.23
N ILE A 520 -5.44 12.06 30.38
CA ILE A 520 -6.67 11.28 30.62
C ILE A 520 -6.37 9.78 30.56
N TYR A 521 -5.55 9.34 29.61
CA TYR A 521 -5.11 7.95 29.50
C TYR A 521 -4.35 7.49 30.75
N ILE A 522 -3.31 8.22 31.17
CA ILE A 522 -2.48 7.88 32.34
C ILE A 522 -3.32 7.88 33.63
N ASN A 523 -4.15 8.90 33.84
CA ASN A 523 -4.99 8.96 35.05
C ASN A 523 -6.03 7.84 35.09
N SER A 524 -6.60 7.49 33.94
CA SER A 524 -7.58 6.38 33.85
C SER A 524 -6.89 5.01 34.00
N LEU A 525 -5.65 4.87 33.52
CA LEU A 525 -4.85 3.66 33.68
C LEU A 525 -4.50 3.44 35.15
N ASN A 526 -4.02 4.48 35.86
CA ASN A 526 -3.74 4.42 37.29
C ASN A 526 -4.99 4.06 38.13
N ASP A 527 -6.16 4.58 37.75
CA ASP A 527 -7.43 4.25 38.40
C ASP A 527 -7.84 2.78 38.15
N ALA A 528 -7.67 2.30 36.90
CA ALA A 528 -7.92 0.90 36.54
C ALA A 528 -6.96 -0.08 37.24
N GLU A 529 -5.67 0.26 37.35
CA GLU A 529 -4.68 -0.54 38.07
C GLU A 529 -5.03 -0.70 39.56
N GLY A 530 -5.62 0.33 40.17
CA GLY A 530 -6.09 0.30 41.55
C GLY A 530 -7.11 -0.80 41.85
N HIS A 531 -7.83 -1.30 40.84
CA HIS A 531 -8.80 -2.39 40.97
C HIS A 531 -8.18 -3.80 40.91
N PHE A 532 -6.90 -3.89 40.54
CA PHE A 532 -6.17 -5.16 40.41
C PHE A 532 -5.03 -5.31 41.43
N LEU A 533 -4.89 -4.38 42.37
CA LEU A 533 -4.00 -4.49 43.52
C LEU A 533 -4.58 -5.49 44.54
N TRP A 534 -4.05 -6.72 44.56
CA TRP A 534 -4.33 -7.74 45.57
C TRP A 534 -3.04 -8.23 46.22
#